data_AF-A0A3G2Z121-F1
#
_entry.id   AF-A0A3G2Z121-F1
#
_cell.length_a   1.000
_cell.length_b   1.000
_cell.length_c   1.000
_cell.angle_alpha   90.00
_cell.angle_beta   90.00
_cell.angle_gamma   90.00
#
_symmetry.space_group_name_H-M   'P 1'
#
loop_
_entity.id
_entity.type
_entity.pdbx_description
1 polymer ?
#
loop_
_entity_poly.entity_id
_entity_poly.type
_entity_poly.pdbx_seq_one_letter_code
_entity_poly.pdbx_strand_id
1 'polypeptide(L)'
;MTFYYRPTVTEAFSSVQYIMTEANFGWLIRSVHRWSASMMVLMMILHVFRVYLTGGFKKPRELTWVTGVVLAVLTASFGVTGYSLPRDQIGYWAVKIVTGVPEAIPVIGSPLVELLRGSASVGQSTLTRFYSLHTFVLPLLTAVFMLMHFLMIRKQGISGPL
;
A
#
# COMPACT_ATOMS: atom_id res chain seq x y z
N MET A 1 7.45 11.88 6.88
CA MET A 1 8.34 11.03 7.73
C MET A 1 9.67 10.69 7.05
N THR A 2 9.77 10.75 5.72
CA THR A 2 11.00 10.45 4.96
C THR A 2 12.22 11.28 5.34
N PHE A 3 12.04 12.49 5.87
CA PHE A 3 13.14 13.33 6.39
C PHE A 3 13.85 12.75 7.62
N TYR A 4 13.21 11.85 8.38
CA TYR A 4 13.74 11.30 9.64
C TYR A 4 13.92 9.79 9.63
N TYR A 5 13.09 9.07 8.86
CA TYR A 5 13.13 7.61 8.80
C TYR A 5 14.36 7.09 8.06
N ARG A 6 15.04 6.07 8.61
CA ARG A 6 16.23 5.45 8.01
C ARG A 6 15.95 3.99 7.62
N PRO A 7 15.97 3.62 6.33
CA PRO A 7 15.63 2.27 5.85
C PRO A 7 16.77 1.24 6.01
N THR A 8 17.41 1.20 7.18
CA THR A 8 18.45 0.21 7.53
C THR A 8 17.94 -0.69 8.66
N VAL A 9 18.28 -1.98 8.66
CA VAL A 9 17.80 -2.93 9.69
C VAL A 9 18.25 -2.56 11.09
N THR A 10 19.38 -1.84 11.21
CA THR A 10 19.94 -1.35 12.46
C THR A 10 19.28 -0.06 12.96
N GLU A 11 18.78 0.80 12.07
CA GLU A 11 18.25 2.13 12.45
C GLU A 11 16.75 2.31 12.21
N ALA A 12 16.07 1.38 11.54
CA ALA A 12 14.65 1.54 11.21
C ALA A 12 13.78 1.72 12.47
N PHE A 13 13.96 0.88 13.48
CA PHE A 13 13.19 0.99 14.72
C PHE A 13 13.57 2.23 15.54
N SER A 14 14.87 2.50 15.70
CA SER A 14 15.34 3.66 16.46
C SER A 14 14.98 4.99 15.79
N SER A 15 14.97 5.07 14.46
CA SER A 15 14.49 6.25 13.74
C SER A 15 12.98 6.46 13.89
N VAL A 16 12.19 5.39 14.01
CA VAL A 16 10.77 5.49 14.36
C VAL A 16 10.59 5.97 15.81
N GLN A 17 11.41 5.50 16.74
CA GLN A 17 11.39 6.00 18.13
C GLN A 17 11.75 7.49 18.17
N TYR A 18 12.80 7.91 17.46
CA TYR A 18 13.18 9.31 17.33
C TYR A 18 12.03 10.18 16.80
N ILE A 19 11.30 9.71 15.77
CA ILE A 19 10.10 10.40 15.28
C ILE A 19 9.03 10.52 16.37
N MET A 20 8.87 9.50 17.22
CA MET A 20 7.84 9.50 18.25
C MET A 20 8.20 10.33 19.48
N THR A 21 9.47 10.46 19.84
CA THR A 21 9.89 11.06 21.12
C THR A 21 10.63 12.39 20.96
N GLU A 22 11.47 12.55 19.93
CA GLU A 22 12.36 13.70 19.81
C GLU A 22 11.92 14.72 18.74
N ALA A 23 11.34 14.25 17.64
CA ALA A 23 10.94 15.13 16.55
C ALA A 23 9.71 15.97 16.96
N ASN A 24 9.80 17.29 16.77
CA ASN A 24 8.67 18.21 17.02
C ASN A 24 7.42 17.75 16.27
N PHE A 25 6.33 17.47 17.02
CA PHE A 25 5.08 16.91 16.51
C PHE A 25 5.20 15.57 15.75
N GLY A 26 6.33 14.87 15.85
CA GLY A 26 6.53 13.63 15.11
C GLY A 26 5.58 12.51 15.55
N TRP A 27 5.24 12.43 16.84
CA TRP A 27 4.19 11.53 17.36
C TRP A 27 2.84 11.75 16.69
N LEU A 28 2.48 13.02 16.44
CA LEU A 28 1.22 13.39 15.82
C LEU A 28 1.24 12.97 14.35
N ILE A 29 2.30 13.30 13.61
CA ILE A 29 2.44 12.93 12.19
C ILE A 29 2.39 11.41 12.01
N ARG A 30 3.12 10.64 12.83
CA ARG A 30 3.10 9.18 12.74
C ARG A 30 1.73 8.60 13.13
N SER A 31 1.08 9.15 14.15
CA SER A 31 -0.25 8.69 14.58
C SER A 31 -1.31 8.97 13.52
N VAL A 32 -1.30 10.18 12.95
CA VAL A 32 -2.15 10.54 11.81
C VAL A 32 -1.91 9.60 10.65
N HIS A 33 -0.65 9.36 10.26
CA HIS A 33 -0.34 8.45 9.15
C HIS A 33 -0.91 7.04 9.38
N ARG A 34 -0.76 6.49 10.60
CA ARG A 34 -1.31 5.16 10.95
C ARG A 34 -2.85 5.13 10.89
N TRP A 35 -3.51 6.10 11.50
CA TRP A 35 -4.98 6.14 11.53
C TRP A 35 -5.59 6.45 10.17
N SER A 36 -5.00 7.40 9.43
CA SER A 36 -5.44 7.75 8.08
C SER A 36 -5.27 6.59 7.09
N ALA A 37 -4.23 5.75 7.23
CA ALA A 37 -4.08 4.55 6.41
C ALA A 37 -5.26 3.58 6.63
N SER A 38 -5.64 3.32 7.88
CA SER A 38 -6.80 2.46 8.19
C SER A 38 -8.12 3.07 7.71
N MET A 39 -8.31 4.38 7.92
CA MET A 39 -9.50 5.08 7.45
C MET A 39 -9.61 5.10 5.92
N MET A 40 -8.49 5.22 5.19
CA MET A 40 -8.47 5.13 3.73
C MET A 40 -9.03 3.79 3.24
N VAL A 41 -8.58 2.66 3.83
CA VAL A 41 -9.08 1.33 3.46
C VAL A 41 -10.55 1.18 3.81
N LEU A 42 -10.97 1.65 5.00
CA LEU A 42 -12.38 1.63 5.39
C LEU A 42 -13.26 2.40 4.40
N MET A 43 -12.88 3.64 4.07
CA MET A 43 -13.63 4.48 3.13
C MET A 43 -13.63 3.91 1.72
N MET A 44 -12.54 3.26 1.30
CA MET A 44 -12.48 2.54 0.04
C MET A 44 -13.49 1.38 0.00
N ILE A 45 -13.60 0.58 1.07
CA ILE A 45 -14.59 -0.50 1.16
C ILE A 45 -16.01 0.07 1.08
N LEU A 46 -16.31 1.12 1.84
CA LEU A 46 -17.62 1.79 1.78
C LEU A 46 -17.91 2.36 0.39
N HIS A 47 -16.90 2.90 -0.28
CA HIS A 47 -17.00 3.39 -1.65
C HIS A 47 -17.34 2.26 -2.64
N VAL A 48 -16.67 1.11 -2.53
CA VAL A 48 -16.96 -0.09 -3.35
C VAL A 48 -18.40 -0.55 -3.13
N PHE A 49 -18.85 -0.63 -1.87
CA PHE A 49 -20.24 -0.96 -1.56
C PHE A 49 -21.22 0.01 -2.20
N ARG A 50 -20.98 1.32 -2.08
CA ARG A 50 -21.84 2.33 -2.72
C ARG A 50 -21.90 2.10 -4.24
N VAL A 51 -20.77 1.93 -4.91
CA VAL A 51 -20.74 1.75 -6.37
C VAL A 51 -21.48 0.49 -6.81
N TYR A 52 -21.31 -0.62 -6.07
CA TYR A 52 -21.98 -1.87 -6.37
C TYR A 52 -23.50 -1.77 -6.15
N LEU A 53 -23.92 -1.27 -4.98
CA LEU A 53 -25.33 -1.15 -4.61
C LEU A 53 -26.09 -0.16 -5.49
N THR A 54 -25.42 0.86 -6.05
CA THR A 54 -26.04 1.79 -6.99
C THR A 54 -25.85 1.44 -8.46
N GLY A 55 -25.28 0.26 -8.78
CA GLY A 55 -25.05 -0.16 -10.17
C GLY A 55 -24.11 0.74 -10.97
N GLY A 56 -23.27 1.54 -10.30
CA GLY A 56 -22.40 2.54 -10.93
C GLY A 56 -21.26 1.97 -11.78
N PHE A 57 -21.09 0.65 -11.78
CA PHE A 57 -20.10 -0.09 -12.57
C PHE A 57 -20.63 -0.55 -13.95
N LYS A 58 -21.95 -0.46 -14.19
CA LYS A 58 -22.57 -0.90 -15.45
C LYS A 58 -22.12 -0.01 -16.62
N LYS A 59 -22.38 -0.49 -17.84
CA LYS A 59 -22.13 0.24 -19.10
C LYS A 59 -22.60 1.69 -19.00
N PRO A 60 -21.76 2.69 -19.39
CA PRO A 60 -20.44 2.61 -20.02
C PRO A 60 -19.24 2.76 -19.05
N ARG A 61 -19.40 2.42 -17.76
CA ARG A 61 -18.44 2.72 -16.67
C ARG A 61 -17.56 1.52 -16.26
N GLU A 62 -17.49 0.49 -17.09
CA GLU A 62 -16.77 -0.75 -16.78
C GLU A 62 -15.28 -0.48 -16.54
N LEU A 63 -14.66 0.40 -17.33
CA LEU A 63 -13.23 0.75 -17.16
C LEU A 63 -12.97 1.57 -15.88
N THR A 64 -13.93 2.38 -15.44
CA THR A 64 -13.86 3.05 -14.14
C THR A 64 -13.89 2.03 -13.02
N TRP A 65 -14.69 0.96 -13.13
CA TRP A 65 -14.68 -0.13 -12.16
C TRP A 65 -13.34 -0.88 -12.16
N VAL A 66 -12.81 -1.26 -13.33
CA VAL A 66 -11.51 -1.95 -13.44
C VAL A 66 -10.38 -1.12 -12.82
N THR A 67 -10.31 0.18 -13.11
CA THR A 67 -9.31 1.06 -12.48
C THR A 67 -9.51 1.18 -10.97
N GLY A 68 -10.76 1.16 -10.48
CA GLY A 68 -11.06 1.09 -9.05
C GLY A 68 -10.54 -0.19 -8.38
N VAL A 69 -10.65 -1.35 -9.03
CA VAL A 69 -10.09 -2.61 -8.54
C VAL A 69 -8.56 -2.55 -8.49
N VAL A 70 -7.92 -2.00 -9.53
CA VAL A 70 -6.45 -1.80 -9.52
C VAL A 70 -6.02 -0.89 -8.36
N LEU A 71 -6.74 0.22 -8.14
CA LEU A 71 -6.48 1.12 -7.02
C LEU A 71 -6.65 0.43 -5.65
N ALA A 72 -7.61 -0.49 -5.52
CA ALA A 72 -7.77 -1.27 -4.30
C ALA A 72 -6.57 -2.20 -4.04
N VAL A 73 -6.05 -2.85 -5.08
CA VAL A 73 -4.83 -3.70 -4.99
C VAL A 73 -3.60 -2.86 -4.64
N LEU A 74 -3.44 -1.68 -5.26
CA LEU A 74 -2.36 -0.76 -4.92
C LEU A 74 -2.46 -0.26 -3.47
N THR A 75 -3.67 0.04 -3.00
CA THR A 75 -3.93 0.46 -1.61
C THR A 75 -3.61 -0.66 -0.61
N ALA A 76 -3.98 -1.91 -0.91
CA ALA A 76 -3.58 -3.05 -0.08
C ALA A 76 -2.06 -3.23 -0.05
N SER A 77 -1.40 -3.00 -1.20
CA SER A 77 0.07 -3.06 -1.32
C SER A 77 0.77 -1.95 -0.51
N PHE A 78 0.18 -0.76 -0.39
CA PHE A 78 0.65 0.28 0.54
C PHE A 78 0.63 -0.21 1.97
N GLY A 79 -0.47 -0.86 2.40
CA GLY A 79 -0.59 -1.45 3.72
C GLY A 79 0.51 -2.48 3.99
N VAL A 80 0.68 -3.47 3.11
CA VAL A 80 1.68 -4.54 3.26
C VAL A 80 3.10 -3.99 3.32
N THR A 81 3.46 -3.10 2.39
CA THR A 81 4.82 -2.55 2.33
C THR A 81 5.12 -1.64 3.53
N GLY A 82 4.18 -0.76 3.90
CA GLY A 82 4.33 0.19 5.00
C GLY A 82 4.36 -0.45 6.39
N TYR A 83 3.62 -1.55 6.58
CA TYR A 83 3.50 -2.24 7.86
C TYR A 83 4.84 -2.80 8.36
N SER A 84 5.75 -3.14 7.45
CA SER A 84 7.06 -3.72 7.77
C SER A 84 8.15 -2.67 8.07
N LEU A 85 7.91 -1.39 7.75
CA LEU A 85 8.94 -0.34 7.82
C LEU A 85 9.42 -0.03 9.25
N PRO A 86 8.59 -0.08 10.31
CA PRO A 86 9.08 0.09 11.67
C PRO A 86 10.05 -0.99 12.14
N ARG A 87 10.10 -2.15 11.45
CA ARG A 87 10.95 -3.31 11.79
C ARG A 87 10.78 -3.80 13.24
N ASP A 88 9.59 -3.64 13.80
CA ASP A 88 9.20 -4.32 15.03
C ASP A 88 8.87 -5.80 14.75
N GLN A 89 8.65 -6.57 15.82
CA GLN A 89 8.39 -8.01 15.67
C GLN A 89 7.15 -8.29 14.82
N ILE A 90 6.08 -7.52 15.04
CA ILE A 90 4.81 -7.74 14.35
C ILE A 90 4.98 -7.47 12.84
N GLY A 91 5.60 -6.34 12.46
CA GLY A 91 5.85 -5.99 11.07
C GLY A 91 6.80 -6.98 10.38
N TYR A 92 7.86 -7.42 11.05
CA TYR A 92 8.80 -8.39 10.50
C TYR A 92 8.16 -9.76 10.23
N TRP A 93 7.43 -10.32 11.21
CA TRP A 93 6.79 -11.63 11.05
C TRP A 93 5.66 -11.59 10.01
N ALA A 94 4.88 -10.51 9.97
CA ALA A 94 3.86 -10.32 8.94
C ALA A 94 4.49 -10.35 7.53
N VAL A 95 5.60 -9.62 7.33
CA VAL A 95 6.28 -9.60 6.03
C VAL A 95 6.88 -10.95 5.66
N LYS A 96 7.43 -11.68 6.65
CA LYS A 96 8.00 -13.02 6.43
C LYS A 96 6.95 -14.01 5.94
N ILE A 97 5.77 -14.00 6.56
CA ILE A 97 4.65 -14.88 6.18
C ILE A 97 4.11 -14.48 4.80
N VAL A 98 3.75 -13.20 4.59
CA VAL A 98 3.08 -12.78 3.34
C VAL A 98 3.98 -12.93 2.10
N THR A 99 5.28 -12.68 2.23
CA THR A 99 6.23 -12.83 1.12
C THR A 99 6.56 -14.29 0.82
N GLY A 100 6.19 -15.23 1.70
CA GLY A 100 6.35 -16.66 1.45
C GLY A 100 5.18 -17.27 0.67
N VAL A 101 4.02 -16.61 0.65
CA VAL A 101 2.82 -17.10 -0.05
C VAL A 101 3.07 -17.45 -1.52
N PRO A 102 3.80 -16.63 -2.31
CA PRO A 102 4.01 -16.92 -3.73
C PRO A 102 4.86 -18.16 -4.01
N GLU A 103 5.56 -18.72 -3.02
CA GLU A 103 6.40 -19.92 -3.19
C GLU A 103 5.59 -21.13 -3.67
N ALA A 104 4.30 -21.18 -3.31
CA ALA A 104 3.38 -22.25 -3.73
C ALA A 104 3.01 -22.21 -5.22
N ILE A 105 3.37 -21.14 -5.96
CA ILE A 105 3.07 -21.02 -7.39
C ILE A 105 4.02 -21.93 -8.18
N PRO A 106 3.50 -22.89 -8.99
CA PRO A 106 4.34 -23.78 -9.77
C PRO A 106 5.26 -23.02 -10.73
N VAL A 107 6.48 -23.52 -10.92
CA VAL A 107 7.50 -23.02 -11.86
C VAL A 107 8.10 -21.65 -11.52
N ILE A 108 7.28 -20.66 -11.16
CA ILE A 108 7.71 -19.26 -10.97
C ILE A 108 7.72 -18.81 -9.50
N GLY A 109 7.27 -19.63 -8.55
CA GLY A 109 7.12 -19.25 -7.15
C GLY A 109 8.44 -18.88 -6.47
N SER A 110 9.43 -19.77 -6.48
CA SER A 110 10.75 -19.52 -5.89
C SER A 110 11.46 -18.27 -6.44
N PRO A 111 11.59 -18.07 -7.78
CA PRO A 111 12.22 -16.85 -8.29
C PRO A 111 11.40 -15.59 -7.97
N LEU A 112 10.08 -15.68 -7.86
CA LEU A 112 9.24 -14.55 -7.47
C LEU A 112 9.45 -14.14 -6.00
N VAL A 113 9.57 -15.11 -5.08
CA VAL A 113 9.87 -14.85 -3.67
C VAL A 113 11.25 -14.20 -3.51
N GLU A 114 12.26 -14.72 -4.20
CA GLU A 114 13.60 -14.12 -4.21
C GLU A 114 13.59 -12.71 -4.81
N LEU A 115 12.80 -12.46 -5.85
CA LEU A 115 12.61 -11.13 -6.41
C LEU A 115 11.92 -10.18 -5.43
N LEU A 116 10.91 -10.63 -4.69
CA LEU A 116 10.22 -9.79 -3.71
C LEU A 116 11.12 -9.46 -2.52
N ARG A 117 11.84 -10.45 -1.99
CA ARG A 117 12.69 -10.31 -0.80
C ARG A 117 14.07 -9.73 -1.12
N GLY A 118 14.57 -9.93 -2.33
CA GLY A 118 15.95 -9.64 -2.72
C GLY A 118 16.99 -10.61 -2.15
N SER A 119 16.54 -11.72 -1.57
CA SER A 119 17.34 -12.83 -1.02
C SER A 119 16.42 -13.99 -0.66
N ALA A 120 16.96 -15.16 -0.33
CA ALA A 120 16.17 -16.32 0.10
C ALA A 120 15.31 -16.04 1.36
N SER A 121 15.83 -15.23 2.28
CA SER A 121 15.14 -14.85 3.52
C SER A 121 14.89 -13.34 3.59
N VAL A 122 13.99 -12.93 4.49
CA VAL A 122 13.69 -11.50 4.75
C VAL A 122 14.86 -10.85 5.48
N GLY A 123 15.41 -9.79 4.91
CA GLY A 123 16.58 -9.08 5.47
C GLY A 123 16.65 -7.61 5.08
N GLN A 124 17.87 -7.06 5.04
CA GLN A 124 18.13 -5.67 4.63
C GLN A 124 17.69 -5.40 3.19
N SER A 125 17.96 -6.33 2.27
CA SER A 125 17.51 -6.28 0.88
C SER A 125 16.00 -6.07 0.78
N THR A 126 15.23 -6.83 1.56
CA THR A 126 13.76 -6.73 1.60
C THR A 126 13.32 -5.37 2.10
N LEU A 127 13.93 -4.87 3.19
CA LEU A 127 13.60 -3.56 3.76
C LEU A 127 13.84 -2.43 2.76
N THR A 128 14.97 -2.42 2.08
CA THR A 128 15.29 -1.41 1.06
C THR A 128 14.30 -1.46 -0.10
N ARG A 129 13.97 -2.66 -0.60
CA ARG A 129 12.96 -2.82 -1.67
C ARG A 129 11.58 -2.36 -1.23
N PHE A 130 11.14 -2.74 -0.03
CA PHE A 130 9.83 -2.36 0.50
C PHE A 130 9.73 -0.86 0.75
N TYR A 131 10.80 -0.22 1.22
CA TYR A 131 10.85 1.23 1.34
C TYR A 131 10.73 1.92 -0.03
N SER A 132 11.47 1.45 -1.04
CA SER A 132 11.39 1.99 -2.41
C SER A 132 10.00 1.75 -3.03
N LEU A 133 9.41 0.57 -2.82
CA LEU A 133 8.06 0.28 -3.29
C LEU A 133 7.04 1.22 -2.64
N HIS A 134 7.12 1.40 -1.32
CA HIS A 134 6.17 2.19 -0.55
C HIS A 134 6.26 3.70 -0.83
N THR A 135 7.46 4.24 -1.04
CA THR A 135 7.68 5.69 -1.13
C THR A 135 7.86 6.21 -2.55
N PHE A 136 8.12 5.32 -3.53
CA PHE A 136 8.33 5.71 -4.92
C PHE A 136 7.36 5.03 -5.89
N VAL A 137 7.41 3.69 -5.97
CA VAL A 137 6.66 2.94 -7.00
C VAL A 137 5.15 3.03 -6.78
N LEU A 138 4.67 2.73 -5.57
CA LEU A 138 3.24 2.75 -5.27
C LEU A 138 2.64 4.16 -5.36
N PRO A 139 3.29 5.23 -4.86
CA PRO A 139 2.81 6.60 -5.08
C PRO A 139 2.67 6.97 -6.55
N LEU A 140 3.66 6.64 -7.39
CA LEU A 140 3.61 6.92 -8.82
C LEU A 140 2.47 6.16 -9.51
N LEU A 141 2.38 4.84 -9.28
CA LEU A 141 1.33 4.01 -9.87
C LEU A 141 -0.06 4.47 -9.43
N THR A 142 -0.26 4.71 -8.14
CA THR A 142 -1.56 5.18 -7.63
C THR A 142 -1.91 6.56 -8.19
N ALA A 143 -0.96 7.49 -8.32
CA ALA A 143 -1.21 8.79 -8.94
C ALA A 143 -1.69 8.65 -10.40
N VAL A 144 -1.04 7.80 -11.19
CA VAL A 144 -1.42 7.52 -12.59
C VAL A 144 -2.81 6.90 -12.67
N PHE A 145 -3.10 5.87 -11.86
CA PHE A 145 -4.41 5.22 -11.88
C PHE A 145 -5.53 6.11 -11.32
N MET A 146 -5.26 6.94 -10.30
CA MET A 146 -6.22 7.93 -9.80
C MET A 146 -6.55 8.97 -10.86
N LEU A 147 -5.55 9.47 -11.59
CA LEU A 147 -5.76 10.40 -12.69
C LEU A 147 -6.66 9.78 -13.77
N MET A 148 -6.35 8.56 -14.21
CA MET A 148 -7.19 7.83 -15.18
C MET A 148 -8.62 7.64 -14.66
N HIS A 149 -8.77 7.23 -13.40
CA HIS A 149 -10.06 7.00 -12.76
C HIS A 149 -10.91 8.28 -12.74
N PHE A 150 -10.32 9.41 -12.35
CA PHE A 150 -11.01 10.71 -12.31
C PHE A 150 -11.35 11.25 -13.70
N LEU A 151 -10.45 11.09 -14.68
CA LEU A 151 -10.72 11.52 -16.05
C LEU A 151 -11.92 10.77 -16.66
N MET A 152 -12.05 9.46 -16.40
CA MET A 152 -13.19 8.67 -16.86
C MET A 152 -14.49 9.12 -16.19
N ILE A 153 -14.49 9.35 -14.88
CA ILE A 153 -15.66 9.88 -14.16
C ILE A 153 -16.05 11.25 -14.72
N ARG A 154 -15.09 12.16 -14.92
CA ARG A 154 -15.35 13.49 -15.48
C ARG A 154 -15.92 13.41 -16.89
N LYS A 155 -15.43 12.49 -17.73
CA LYS A 155 -15.90 12.29 -19.11
C LYS A 155 -17.31 11.67 -19.18
N GLN A 156 -17.64 10.75 -18.27
CA GLN A 156 -18.89 9.98 -18.31
C GLN A 156 -20.00 10.54 -17.41
N GLY A 157 -19.71 11.51 -16.53
CA GLY A 157 -20.64 12.02 -15.52
C GLY A 157 -20.81 11.06 -14.34
N ILE A 158 -21.86 11.21 -13.51
CA ILE A 158 -22.24 10.25 -12.45
C ILE A 158 -23.35 9.30 -12.94
N SER A 159 -23.52 8.14 -12.30
CA SER A 159 -24.63 7.22 -12.60
C SER A 159 -25.98 7.92 -12.40
N GLY A 160 -26.98 7.51 -13.18
CA GLY A 160 -28.35 8.02 -13.04
C GLY A 160 -28.99 7.67 -11.69
N PRO A 161 -30.20 8.19 -11.42
CA PRO A 161 -30.98 7.78 -10.26
C PRO A 161 -31.26 6.27 -10.29
N LEU A 162 -31.47 5.69 -9.10
CA LEU A 162 -31.80 4.27 -8.91
C LEU A 162 -33.10 3.89 -9.63
#